data_AF-A0A1S1Q4H8-F1
#
_entry.id   AF-A0A1S1Q4H8-F1
#
_cell.length_a   1.000
_cell.length_b   1.000
_cell.length_c   1.000
_cell.angle_alpha   90.00
_cell.angle_beta   90.00
_cell.angle_gamma   90.00
#
_symmetry.space_group_name_H-M   'P 1'
#
loop_
_entity.id
_entity.type
_entity.pdbx_description
1 polymer ?
#
loop_
_entity_poly.entity_id
_entity_poly.type
_entity_poly.pdbx_seq_one_letter_code
_entity_poly.pdbx_strand_id
1 'polypeptide(L)'
;MTESTSEQPQLSWNFDSLDVTDPEPLPADHPLRHDARVRILPHLSWSAPGGLSRGFDLFTDNLRRPATPEPDPVFRGTPEHRPRTSARAPSCGGQPG
;
A
#
# COMPACT_ATOMS: atom_id res chain seq x y z
N MET A 1 -37.70 -29.79 11.55
CA MET A 1 -36.28 -29.51 11.31
C MET A 1 -36.13 -28.00 11.21
N THR A 2 -35.83 -27.33 12.32
CA THR A 2 -35.46 -25.91 12.34
C THR A 2 -33.95 -25.86 12.36
N GLU A 3 -33.35 -25.49 11.24
CA GLU A 3 -31.91 -25.31 11.13
C GLU A 3 -31.51 -24.10 11.99
N SER A 4 -30.74 -24.36 13.03
CA SER A 4 -30.13 -23.35 13.88
C SER A 4 -28.92 -22.83 13.13
N THR A 5 -29.05 -21.66 12.50
CA THR A 5 -27.92 -20.94 11.93
C THR A 5 -26.99 -20.57 13.08
N SER A 6 -25.87 -21.29 13.19
CA SER A 6 -24.78 -20.93 14.08
C SER A 6 -24.22 -19.58 13.63
N GLU A 7 -24.48 -18.54 14.40
CA GLU A 7 -23.91 -17.21 14.20
C GLU A 7 -22.41 -17.30 14.47
N GLN A 8 -21.60 -17.29 13.41
CA GLN A 8 -20.15 -17.26 13.52
C GLN A 8 -19.75 -15.87 14.03
N PRO A 9 -18.89 -15.74 15.06
CA PRO A 9 -18.45 -14.43 15.53
C PRO A 9 -17.72 -13.72 14.38
N GLN A 10 -18.32 -12.65 13.89
CA GLN A 10 -17.73 -11.77 12.90
C GLN A 10 -16.52 -11.10 13.57
N LEU A 11 -15.33 -11.68 13.40
CA LEU A 11 -14.07 -11.10 13.84
C LEU A 11 -13.94 -9.74 13.13
N SER A 12 -14.26 -8.65 13.83
CA SER A 12 -14.03 -7.32 13.31
C SER A 12 -12.53 -7.05 13.35
N TRP A 13 -11.91 -7.13 12.19
CA TRP A 13 -10.48 -6.85 11.96
C TRP A 13 -10.23 -5.33 12.08
N ASN A 14 -10.37 -4.78 13.28
CA ASN A 14 -10.31 -3.33 13.53
C ASN A 14 -8.88 -2.82 13.76
N PHE A 15 -7.91 -3.26 12.96
CA PHE A 15 -6.52 -2.82 13.06
C PHE A 15 -5.92 -2.51 11.69
N ASP A 16 -5.17 -1.41 11.62
CA ASP A 16 -4.42 -1.00 10.43
C ASP A 16 -2.92 -1.24 10.61
N SER A 17 -2.25 -1.66 9.55
CA SER A 17 -0.79 -1.79 9.50
C SER A 17 -0.25 -0.94 8.36
N LEU A 18 0.59 0.05 8.70
CA LEU A 18 1.14 1.04 7.78
C LEU A 18 2.64 0.82 7.65
N ASP A 19 3.15 0.63 6.43
CA ASP A 19 4.59 0.49 6.18
C ASP A 19 5.26 1.79 5.73
N VAL A 20 4.45 2.73 5.24
CA VAL A 20 4.89 4.02 4.73
C VAL A 20 4.08 5.13 5.38
N THR A 21 4.74 6.26 5.62
CA THR A 21 4.13 7.46 6.21
C THR A 21 4.65 8.71 5.50
N ASP A 22 3.99 9.85 5.67
CA ASP A 22 4.53 11.14 5.23
C ASP A 22 4.44 12.14 6.41
N PRO A 23 5.56 12.66 6.93
CA PRO A 23 6.95 12.43 6.51
C PRO A 23 7.56 11.13 7.05
N GLU A 24 8.73 10.73 6.51
CA GLU A 24 9.53 9.61 7.02
C GLU A 24 10.89 10.09 7.58
N PRO A 25 11.27 9.70 8.82
CA PRO A 25 10.48 8.91 9.77
C PRO A 25 9.32 9.71 10.38
N LEU A 26 8.21 9.04 10.70
CA LEU A 26 7.05 9.71 11.28
C LEU A 26 7.43 10.47 12.57
N PRO A 27 7.05 11.74 12.76
CA PRO A 27 7.39 12.51 13.96
C PRO A 27 6.92 11.82 15.24
N ALA A 28 7.67 12.00 16.33
CA ALA A 28 7.43 11.28 17.58
C ALA A 28 6.08 11.63 18.24
N ASP A 29 5.62 12.86 18.05
CA ASP A 29 4.37 13.42 18.54
C ASP A 29 3.18 13.20 17.59
N HIS A 30 3.38 12.49 16.48
CA HIS A 30 2.32 12.28 15.49
C HIS A 30 1.21 11.35 16.03
N PRO A 31 -0.08 11.69 15.89
CA PRO A 31 -1.20 10.94 16.47
C PRO A 31 -1.22 9.44 16.12
N LEU A 32 -0.82 9.07 14.90
CA LEU A 32 -0.76 7.67 14.46
C LEU A 32 0.22 6.81 15.28
N ARG A 33 1.22 7.40 15.95
CA ARG A 33 2.10 6.66 16.87
C ARG A 33 1.41 6.27 18.18
N HIS A 34 0.26 6.89 18.48
CA HIS A 34 -0.45 6.75 19.74
C HIS A 34 -1.82 6.05 19.59
N ASP A 35 -2.32 5.82 18.37
CA ASP A 35 -3.55 5.04 18.17
C ASP A 35 -3.27 3.54 18.36
N ALA A 36 -3.92 2.92 19.34
CA ALA A 36 -3.77 1.51 19.67
C ALA A 36 -4.19 0.54 18.55
N ARG A 37 -4.91 1.02 17.54
CA ARG A 37 -5.33 0.24 16.38
C ARG A 37 -4.33 0.27 15.22
N VAL A 38 -3.30 1.12 15.31
CA VAL A 38 -2.35 1.35 14.22
C VAL A 38 -1.00 0.73 14.57
N ARG A 39 -0.46 -0.05 13.64
CA ARG A 39 0.91 -0.59 13.69
C ARG A 39 1.71 0.02 12.57
N ILE A 40 2.82 0.67 12.90
CA ILE A 40 3.73 1.29 11.92
C ILE A 40 4.95 0.39 11.75
N LEU A 41 5.16 -0.11 10.53
CA LEU A 41 6.41 -0.72 10.10
C LEU A 41 7.26 0.37 9.43
N PRO A 42 8.54 0.52 9.79
CA PRO A 42 9.38 1.58 9.24
C PRO A 42 9.96 1.18 7.87
N HIS A 43 9.14 1.25 6.82
CA HIS A 43 9.55 1.05 5.43
C HIS A 43 10.22 -0.31 5.19
N LEU A 44 9.55 -1.39 5.59
CA LEU A 44 10.06 -2.77 5.59
C LEU A 44 9.45 -3.69 4.52
N SER A 45 8.39 -3.29 3.81
CA SER A 45 7.71 -4.18 2.86
C SER A 45 8.60 -4.68 1.73
N TRP A 46 9.70 -3.97 1.45
CA TRP A 46 10.69 -4.36 0.44
C TRP A 46 11.66 -5.46 0.92
N SER A 47 11.78 -5.67 2.25
CA SER A 47 12.81 -6.50 2.88
C SER A 47 12.46 -8.00 2.93
N ALA A 48 12.17 -8.60 1.77
CA ALA A 48 12.06 -10.06 1.65
C ALA A 48 13.45 -10.73 1.62
N PRO A 49 13.59 -12.01 2.02
CA PRO A 49 14.83 -12.77 1.84
C PRO A 49 15.34 -12.69 0.39
N GLY A 50 16.59 -12.28 0.20
CA GLY A 50 17.19 -12.09 -1.13
C GLY A 50 16.71 -10.85 -1.90
N GLY A 51 15.78 -10.06 -1.34
CA GLY A 51 15.25 -8.84 -1.96
C GLY A 51 16.34 -7.81 -2.24
N LEU A 52 17.27 -7.61 -1.30
CA LEU A 52 18.44 -6.75 -1.48
C LEU A 52 19.32 -7.20 -2.65
N SER A 53 19.72 -8.48 -2.67
CA SER A 53 20.59 -9.02 -3.72
C SER A 53 19.94 -8.87 -5.10
N ARG A 54 18.66 -9.27 -5.22
CA ARG A 54 17.90 -9.11 -6.46
C ARG A 54 17.82 -7.64 -6.90
N GLY A 55 17.60 -6.73 -5.96
CA GLY A 55 17.59 -5.30 -6.23
C GLY A 55 18.92 -4.79 -6.77
N PHE A 56 20.03 -5.19 -6.17
CA PHE A 56 21.38 -4.81 -6.61
C PHE A 56 21.77 -5.43 -7.95
N ASP A 57 21.38 -6.67 -8.22
CA ASP A 57 21.61 -7.32 -9.51
C ASP A 57 20.91 -6.55 -10.62
N LEU A 58 19.62 -6.25 -10.44
CA LEU A 58 18.83 -5.44 -11.38
C LEU A 58 19.42 -4.04 -11.58
N PHE A 59 19.81 -3.37 -10.49
CA PHE A 59 20.44 -2.05 -10.55
C PHE A 59 21.75 -2.09 -11.35
N THR A 60 22.61 -3.09 -11.10
CA THR A 60 23.90 -3.24 -11.77
C THR A 60 23.73 -3.58 -13.25
N ASP A 61 22.77 -4.46 -13.58
CA ASP A 61 22.46 -4.78 -14.97
C ASP A 61 22.00 -3.55 -15.73
N ASN A 62 21.18 -2.70 -15.12
CA ASN A 62 20.74 -1.44 -15.73
C ASN A 62 21.89 -0.46 -15.95
N LEU A 63 22.86 -0.37 -15.01
CA LEU A 63 24.05 0.47 -15.19
C LEU A 63 24.97 0.01 -16.32
N ARG A 64 25.03 -1.30 -16.60
CA ARG A 64 25.89 -1.88 -17.63
C ARG A 64 25.29 -1.81 -19.03
N ARG A 65 23.98 -1.57 -19.13
CA ARG A 65 23.31 -1.49 -20.43
C ARG A 65 23.73 -0.22 -21.15
N PRO A 66 24.02 -0.29 -22.46
CA PRO A 66 24.14 0.91 -23.27
C PRO A 66 22.82 1.69 -23.17
N ALA A 67 22.90 3.02 -23.20
CA ALA A 67 21.73 3.90 -23.23
C ALA A 67 21.01 3.76 -24.59
N THR A 68 20.34 2.64 -24.81
CA THR A 68 19.46 2.41 -25.93
C THR A 68 18.07 2.90 -25.58
N PRO A 69 17.34 3.52 -26.52
CA PRO A 69 15.97 3.99 -26.29
C PRO A 69 14.95 2.84 -26.15
N GLU A 70 15.41 1.59 -26.21
CA GLU A 70 14.55 0.43 -25.99
C GLU A 70 14.13 0.36 -24.52
N PRO A 71 12.84 0.13 -24.21
CA PRO A 71 12.35 0.11 -22.84
C PRO A 71 13.00 -1.01 -22.03
N ASP A 72 13.34 -0.68 -20.79
CA ASP A 72 13.81 -1.67 -19.82
C ASP A 72 12.78 -2.81 -19.71
N PRO A 73 13.15 -4.08 -19.96
CA PRO A 73 12.21 -5.20 -19.96
C PRO A 73 11.58 -5.45 -18.58
N VAL A 74 12.20 -4.91 -17.53
CA VAL A 74 11.73 -4.94 -16.14
C VAL A 74 10.89 -3.70 -15.81
N PHE A 75 11.19 -2.55 -16.40
CA PHE A 75 10.41 -1.33 -16.24
C PHE A 75 9.18 -1.39 -17.15
N ARG A 76 8.10 -1.97 -16.64
CA ARG A 76 6.78 -1.63 -17.16
C ARG A 76 6.51 -0.19 -16.74
N GLY A 77 6.83 0.76 -17.62
CA GLY A 77 6.51 2.16 -17.38
C GLY A 77 5.07 2.31 -16.91
N THR A 78 4.82 3.31 -16.06
CA THR A 78 3.44 3.66 -15.72
C THR A 78 2.72 3.99 -17.02
N PRO A 79 1.49 3.48 -17.28
CA PRO A 79 0.64 4.15 -18.24
C PRO A 79 0.55 5.59 -17.75
N GLU A 80 0.99 6.51 -18.62
CA GLU A 80 0.90 7.94 -18.48
C GLU A 80 -0.25 8.37 -17.55
N HIS A 81 0.10 9.15 -16.54
CA HIS A 81 -0.77 9.62 -15.46
C HIS A 81 -2.02 10.28 -16.04
N ARG A 82 -3.10 9.51 -16.22
CA ARG A 82 -4.42 10.08 -16.48
C ARG A 82 -4.83 10.79 -15.20
N PRO A 83 -5.04 12.12 -15.19
CA PRO A 83 -5.43 12.82 -13.99
C PRO A 83 -6.70 12.15 -13.46
N ARG A 84 -6.63 11.66 -12.22
CA ARG A 84 -7.83 11.27 -11.47
C ARG A 84 -8.59 12.57 -11.23
N THR A 85 -9.49 12.91 -12.15
CA THR A 85 -10.56 13.85 -11.80
C THR A 85 -11.24 13.24 -10.60
N SER A 86 -11.36 14.02 -9.52
CA SER A 86 -12.10 13.63 -8.34
C SER A 86 -13.53 13.34 -8.78
N ALA A 87 -13.84 12.07 -9.03
CA ALA A 87 -15.21 11.62 -9.02
C ALA A 87 -15.68 11.79 -7.57
N ARG A 88 -16.32 12.93 -7.35
CA ARG A 88 -17.07 13.29 -6.15
C ARG A 88 -17.78 12.03 -5.63
N ALA A 89 -17.46 11.64 -4.40
CA ALA A 89 -18.18 10.57 -3.72
C ALA A 89 -19.70 10.84 -3.86
N PRO A 90 -20.52 9.83 -4.19
CA PRO A 90 -21.96 10.03 -4.21
C PRO A 90 -22.38 10.54 -2.83
N SER A 91 -22.99 11.73 -2.80
CA SER A 91 -23.58 12.27 -1.59
C SER A 91 -24.55 11.22 -1.03
N CYS A 92 -24.35 10.80 0.22
CA CYS A 92 -25.35 10.04 0.97
C CYS A 92 -26.65 10.86 0.94
N GLY A 93 -27.57 10.48 0.04
CA GLY A 93 -28.90 11.04 -0.02
C GLY A 93 -29.64 10.57 1.23
N GLY A 94 -30.08 11.52 2.05
CA GLY A 94 -31.04 11.25 3.10
C GLY A 94 -32.33 10.70 2.48
N GLN A 95 -32.88 9.65 3.09
CA GLN A 95 -34.26 9.26 2.83
C GLN A 95 -35.19 10.32 3.43
N PRO A 96 -36.19 10.83 2.70
CA PRO A 96 -37.31 11.52 3.30
C PRO A 96 -38.43 10.53 3.67
N GLY A 97 -39.04 10.76 4.85
CA GLY A 97 -40.43 10.44 5.18
C GLY A 97 -40.80 8.98 5.38
#